data_AF-A0A2H0VQP2-F1
#
_entry.id   AF-A0A2H0VQP2-F1
#
_cell.length_a   1.000
_cell.length_b   1.000
_cell.length_c   1.000
_cell.angle_alpha   90.00
_cell.angle_beta   90.00
_cell.angle_gamma   90.00
#
_symmetry.space_group_name_H-M   'P 1'
#
loop_
_entity.id
_entity.type
_entity.pdbx_description
1 polymer ?
#
loop_
_entity_poly.entity_id
_entity_poly.type
_entity_poly.pdbx_seq_one_letter_code
_entity_poly.pdbx_strand_id
1 'polypeptide(L)'
;MFMVKTNRFLGSVLLIAGTSIGAAMLALPIKSGFAGFFPSIAALPILWLFFLITAFLILDVNLSIEGETNMVSMAEKTLGIVGKVVCWVVYLLLLYSLTSAYISG
;
A
#
# COMPACT_ATOMS: atom_id res chain seq x y z
N MET A 1 35.95 2.67 1.53
CA MET A 1 34.67 2.01 1.19
C MET A 1 33.87 1.85 2.48
N PHE A 2 33.18 2.92 2.90
CA PHE A 2 32.51 2.93 4.19
C PHE A 2 31.17 2.20 4.10
N MET A 3 31.09 1.13 4.86
CA MET A 3 29.96 0.25 5.06
C MET A 3 28.85 1.01 5.78
N VAL A 4 27.80 1.40 5.04
CA VAL A 4 26.56 1.94 5.60
C VAL A 4 25.85 0.81 6.36
N LYS A 5 26.19 0.62 7.64
CA LYS A 5 25.41 -0.16 8.60
C LYS A 5 24.22 0.70 9.09
N THR A 6 23.39 1.18 8.17
CA THR A 6 22.09 1.73 8.58
C THR A 6 21.27 0.55 9.09
N ASN A 7 20.76 0.66 10.32
CA ASN A 7 19.91 -0.36 10.93
C ASN A 7 18.80 -0.74 9.94
N ARG A 8 18.86 -1.95 9.35
CA ARG A 8 17.95 -2.39 8.28
C ARG A 8 16.49 -2.24 8.68
N PHE A 9 16.20 -2.41 9.97
CA PHE A 9 14.87 -2.16 10.54
C PHE A 9 14.42 -0.70 10.37
N LEU A 10 15.26 0.26 10.78
CA LEU A 10 14.93 1.68 10.68
C LEU A 10 14.83 2.14 9.22
N GLY A 11 15.71 1.61 8.35
CA GLY A 11 15.65 1.87 6.91
C GLY A 11 14.32 1.40 6.29
N SER A 12 13.88 0.17 6.61
CA SER A 12 12.60 -0.36 6.12
C SER A 12 11.41 0.43 6.65
N VAL A 13 11.40 0.80 7.94
CA VAL A 13 10.32 1.60 8.54
C VAL A 13 10.21 2.97 7.85
N LEU A 14 11.35 3.63 7.61
CA LEU A 14 11.36 4.94 6.96
C LEU A 14 10.92 4.87 5.49
N LEU A 15 11.28 3.81 4.75
CA LEU A 15 10.80 3.59 3.39
C LEU A 15 9.27 3.38 3.34
N ILE A 16 8.72 2.57 4.24
CA ILE A 16 7.27 2.34 4.31
C ILE A 16 6.55 3.64 4.69
N ALA A 17 7.05 4.37 5.69
CA ALA A 17 6.50 5.67 6.08
C ALA A 17 6.53 6.68 4.93
N GLY A 18 7.66 6.80 4.23
CA GLY A 18 7.83 7.75 3.12
C GLY A 18 6.99 7.42 1.88
N THR A 19 6.73 6.14 1.62
CA THR A 19 5.86 5.71 0.50
C THR A 19 4.37 5.80 0.84
N SER A 20 4.02 5.71 2.12
CA SER A 20 2.65 5.85 2.60
C SER A 20 2.21 7.32 2.72
N ILE A 21 3.14 8.22 3.08
CA ILE A 21 2.90 9.67 3.14
C ILE A 21 3.08 10.25 1.74
N GLY A 22 1.99 10.33 0.98
CA GLY A 22 1.97 10.91 -0.37
C GLY A 22 0.87 11.93 -0.59
N ALA A 23 0.70 12.39 -1.83
CA ALA A 23 -0.33 13.36 -2.24
C ALA A 23 -1.76 12.90 -1.85
N ALA A 24 -2.00 11.58 -1.84
CA ALA A 24 -3.26 11.00 -1.40
C ALA A 24 -3.62 11.36 0.06
N MET A 25 -2.63 11.48 0.96
CA MET A 25 -2.86 11.82 2.36
C MET A 25 -3.31 13.28 2.53
N LEU A 26 -2.87 14.18 1.64
CA LEU A 26 -3.34 15.58 1.62
C LEU A 26 -4.76 15.70 1.07
N ALA A 27 -5.16 14.79 0.18
CA ALA A 27 -6.51 14.75 -0.37
C ALA A 27 -7.57 14.26 0.64
N LEU A 28 -7.19 13.40 1.60
CA LEU A 28 -8.11 12.85 2.60
C LEU A 28 -8.81 13.94 3.44
N PRO A 29 -8.10 14.89 4.08
CA PRO A 29 -8.74 15.96 4.85
C PRO A 29 -9.67 16.84 4.01
N ILE A 30 -9.32 17.10 2.75
CA ILE A 30 -10.14 17.92 1.85
C ILE A 30 -11.49 17.23 1.58
N LYS A 31 -11.48 15.91 1.36
CA LYS A 31 -12.70 15.13 1.11
C LYS A 31 -13.48 14.87 2.40
N SER A 32 -12.80 14.62 3.51
CA SER A 32 -13.39 14.37 4.81
C SER A 32 -13.98 15.65 5.45
N GLY A 33 -13.43 16.82 5.10
CA GLY A 33 -13.93 18.12 5.56
C GLY A 33 -15.39 18.38 5.17
N PHE A 34 -15.83 17.88 4.01
CA PHE A 34 -17.24 17.97 3.59
C PHE A 34 -18.16 16.99 4.33
N ALA A 35 -17.63 15.87 4.84
CA ALA A 35 -18.40 14.89 5.59
C ALA A 35 -18.65 15.30 7.06
N GLY A 36 -17.83 16.22 7.60
CA GLY A 36 -17.93 16.73 8.97
C GLY A 36 -16.94 16.09 9.94
N PHE A 37 -16.68 16.77 11.07
CA PHE A 37 -15.62 16.39 12.03
C PHE A 37 -15.87 15.05 12.75
N PHE A 38 -17.06 14.89 13.32
CA PHE A 38 -17.44 13.69 14.07
C PHE A 38 -17.47 12.39 13.23
N PRO A 39 -18.00 12.34 12.01
CA PRO A 39 -17.90 11.13 11.19
C PRO A 39 -16.46 10.85 10.76
N SER A 40 -15.66 11.89 10.48
CA SER A 40 -14.26 11.74 10.10
C SER A 40 -13.40 11.12 11.21
N ILE A 41 -13.58 11.58 12.45
CA ILE A 41 -12.79 11.10 13.59
C ILE A 41 -13.10 9.63 13.94
N ALA A 42 -14.31 9.16 13.63
CA ALA A 42 -14.69 7.76 13.77
C ALA A 42 -14.23 6.92 12.56
N ALA A 43 -14.34 7.44 11.33
CA ALA A 43 -14.00 6.71 10.12
C ALA A 43 -12.49 6.46 9.96
N LEU A 44 -11.65 7.45 10.30
CA LEU A 44 -10.18 7.33 10.17
C LEU A 44 -9.58 6.16 10.97
N PRO A 45 -9.86 5.96 12.27
CA PRO A 45 -9.34 4.81 13.02
C PRO A 45 -9.90 3.48 12.53
N ILE A 46 -11.15 3.42 12.06
CA ILE A 46 -11.74 2.20 11.48
C ILE A 46 -11.00 1.82 10.19
N LEU A 47 -10.79 2.78 9.29
CA LEU A 47 -10.05 2.57 8.05
C LEU A 47 -8.58 2.22 8.33
N TRP A 48 -7.97 2.86 9.32
CA TRP A 48 -6.61 2.55 9.74
C TRP A 48 -6.48 1.09 10.23
N LEU A 49 -7.41 0.62 11.06
CA LEU A 49 -7.45 -0.79 11.49
C LEU A 49 -7.65 -1.74 10.31
N PHE A 50 -8.53 -1.41 9.37
CA PHE A 50 -8.74 -2.22 8.17
C PHE A 50 -7.47 -2.35 7.31
N PHE A 51 -6.76 -1.23 7.08
CA PHE A 51 -5.48 -1.24 6.37
C PHE A 51 -4.40 -2.01 7.14
N LEU A 52 -4.38 -1.90 8.48
CA LEU A 52 -3.43 -2.64 9.32
C LEU A 52 -3.66 -4.15 9.23
N ILE A 53 -4.90 -4.62 9.34
CA ILE A 53 -5.25 -6.05 9.18
C ILE A 53 -4.85 -6.54 7.78
N THR A 54 -5.11 -5.75 6.73
CA THR A 54 -4.72 -6.08 5.35
C THR A 54 -3.20 -6.19 5.20
N ALA A 55 -2.44 -5.30 5.85
CA ALA A 55 -0.98 -5.36 5.84
C ALA A 55 -0.45 -6.63 6.53
N PHE A 56 -1.06 -7.04 7.64
CA PHE A 56 -0.73 -8.31 8.30
C PHE A 56 -1.03 -9.52 7.43
N LEU A 57 -2.17 -9.53 6.72
CA LEU A 57 -2.50 -10.60 5.77
C LEU A 57 -1.47 -10.70 4.63
N ILE A 58 -1.08 -9.57 4.05
CA ILE A 58 -0.06 -9.53 2.99
C ILE A 58 1.30 -10.00 3.53
N LEU A 59 1.65 -9.61 4.77
CA LEU A 59 2.87 -10.04 5.44
C LEU A 59 2.91 -11.57 5.62
N ASP A 60 1.80 -12.18 6.05
CA ASP A 60 1.70 -13.63 6.24
C ASP A 60 1.87 -14.38 4.91
N VAL A 61 1.19 -13.90 3.86
CA VAL A 61 1.38 -14.44 2.49
C VAL A 61 2.83 -14.28 2.02
N ASN A 62 3.44 -13.13 2.26
CA ASN A 62 4.82 -12.86 1.87
C ASN A 62 5.81 -13.81 2.56
N LEU A 63 5.60 -14.10 3.85
CA LEU A 63 6.44 -15.04 4.61
C LEU A 63 6.21 -16.51 4.22
N SER A 64 4.99 -16.86 3.80
CA SER A 64 4.65 -18.23 3.39
C SER A 64 5.26 -18.67 2.06
N ILE A 65 5.67 -17.72 1.21
CA ILE A 65 6.22 -18.01 -0.13
C ILE A 65 7.73 -17.80 -0.12
N GLU A 66 8.49 -18.89 -0.26
CA GLU A 66 9.94 -18.83 -0.43
C GLU A 66 10.30 -18.31 -1.85
N GLY A 67 11.02 -17.18 -1.93
CA GLY A 67 11.58 -16.62 -3.16
C GLY A 67 11.38 -15.11 -3.36
N GLU A 68 11.99 -14.55 -4.41
CA GLU A 68 11.70 -13.17 -4.84
C GLU A 68 10.28 -13.08 -5.39
N THR A 69 9.41 -12.40 -4.66
CA THR A 69 7.97 -12.40 -4.93
C THR A 69 7.47 -10.99 -5.22
N ASN A 70 6.93 -10.80 -6.41
CA ASN A 70 6.12 -9.63 -6.76
C ASN A 70 4.66 -9.89 -6.36
N MET A 71 3.87 -8.85 -6.10
CA MET A 71 2.43 -8.93 -5.83
C MET A 71 1.68 -9.78 -6.86
N VAL A 72 2.06 -9.71 -8.14
CA VAL A 72 1.49 -10.53 -9.23
C VAL A 72 1.85 -12.02 -9.08
N SER A 73 3.08 -12.33 -8.66
CA SER A 73 3.52 -13.71 -8.40
C SER A 73 2.94 -14.27 -7.10
N MET A 74 2.71 -13.42 -6.08
CA MET A 74 1.98 -13.82 -4.88
C MET A 74 0.54 -14.18 -5.23
N ALA A 75 -0.15 -13.34 -6.03
CA ALA A 75 -1.49 -13.61 -6.50
C ALA A 75 -1.59 -14.91 -7.32
N GLU A 76 -0.56 -15.22 -8.13
CA GLU A 76 -0.48 -16.50 -8.85
C GLU A 76 -0.39 -17.70 -7.90
N LYS A 77 0.42 -17.62 -6.84
CA LYS A 77 0.57 -18.74 -5.90
C LYS A 77 -0.62 -18.90 -4.95
N THR A 78 -1.29 -17.81 -4.57
CA THR A 78 -2.42 -17.86 -3.62
C THR A 78 -3.77 -18.10 -4.32
N LEU A 79 -4.02 -17.46 -5.48
CA LEU A 79 -5.31 -17.49 -6.20
C LEU A 79 -5.24 -18.21 -7.56
N GLY A 80 -4.06 -18.62 -8.02
CA GLY A 80 -3.87 -19.27 -9.32
C GLY A 80 -3.81 -18.30 -10.50
N ILE A 81 -3.94 -18.85 -11.72
CA ILE A 81 -3.74 -18.11 -12.98
C ILE A 81 -4.75 -16.96 -13.16
N VAL A 82 -5.99 -17.14 -12.69
CA VAL A 82 -7.04 -16.12 -12.79
C VAL A 82 -6.72 -14.95 -11.87
N GLY A 83 -6.28 -15.23 -10.63
CA GLY A 83 -5.82 -14.23 -9.68
C GLY A 83 -4.64 -13.42 -10.21
N LYS A 84 -3.68 -14.07 -10.87
CA LYS A 84 -2.55 -13.42 -11.54
C LYS A 84 -2.99 -12.39 -12.57
N VAL A 85 -3.90 -12.79 -13.49
CA VAL A 85 -4.36 -11.90 -14.58
C VAL A 85 -5.12 -10.71 -14.02
N VAL A 86 -6.03 -10.93 -13.07
CA VAL A 86 -6.79 -9.84 -12.43
C VAL A 86 -5.84 -8.90 -11.70
N CYS A 87 -4.91 -9.44 -10.89
CA CYS A 87 -3.96 -8.64 -10.14
C CYS A 87 -3.05 -7.81 -11.07
N TRP A 88 -2.60 -8.41 -12.18
CA TRP A 88 -1.80 -7.72 -13.19
C TRP A 88 -2.55 -6.57 -13.87
N VAL A 89 -3.80 -6.78 -14.29
CA VAL A 89 -4.64 -5.73 -14.91
C VAL A 89 -4.91 -4.59 -13.92
N VAL A 90 -5.30 -4.92 -12.69
CA VAL A 90 -5.54 -3.93 -11.63
C VAL A 90 -4.27 -3.14 -11.32
N TYR A 91 -3.12 -3.80 -11.27
CA TYR A 91 -1.83 -3.16 -11.01
C TYR A 91 -1.46 -2.13 -12.09
N LEU A 92 -1.67 -2.47 -13.37
CA LEU A 92 -1.44 -1.52 -14.47
C LEU A 92 -2.39 -0.32 -14.42
N LEU A 93 -3.68 -0.56 -14.15
CA LEU A 93 -4.66 0.51 -13.99
C LEU A 93 -4.33 1.43 -12.81
N LEU A 94 -3.86 0.86 -11.70
CA LEU A 94 -3.43 1.59 -10.53
C LEU A 94 -2.25 2.51 -10.88
N LEU A 95 -1.20 1.98 -11.52
CA LEU A 95 -0.03 2.77 -11.94
C LEU A 95 -0.39 3.90 -12.93
N TYR A 96 -1.26 3.60 -13.90
CA TYR A 96 -1.76 4.61 -14.84
C TYR A 96 -2.56 5.71 -14.11
N SER A 97 -3.41 5.33 -13.16
CA SER A 97 -4.19 6.29 -12.38
C SER A 97 -3.31 7.18 -11.50
N LEU A 98 -2.28 6.63 -10.85
CA LEU A 98 -1.33 7.45 -10.07
C LEU A 98 -0.57 8.42 -10.97
N THR A 99 -0.01 7.95 -12.09
CA THR A 99 0.72 8.83 -13.01
C THR A 99 -0.17 9.95 -13.55
N SER A 100 -1.41 9.64 -13.93
CA SER A 100 -2.40 10.65 -14.30
C SER A 100 -2.72 11.63 -13.16
N ALA A 101 -2.88 11.15 -11.93
CA ALA A 101 -3.16 12.02 -10.78
C ALA A 101 -2.01 12.97 -10.47
N TYR A 102 -0.76 12.52 -10.59
CA TYR A 102 0.42 13.36 -10.39
C TYR A 102 0.65 14.38 -11.52
N ILE A 103 0.19 14.09 -12.74
CA ILE A 103 0.30 15.04 -13.87
C ILE A 103 -0.87 16.02 -13.90
N SER A 104 -2.08 15.56 -13.53
CA SER A 104 -3.31 16.33 -13.63
C SER A 104 -3.62 17.20 -12.40
N GLY A 105 -2.98 16.92 -11.26
CA GLY A 105 -3.15 17.66 -10.00
C GLY A 105 -1.92 18.45 -9.60
#